data_AF-F0EQ20-F1
#
_entry.id   AF-F0EQ20-F1
#
_cell.length_a   1.000
_cell.length_b   1.000
_cell.length_c   1.000
_cell.angle_alpha   90.00
_cell.angle_beta   90.00
_cell.angle_gamma   90.00
#
_symmetry.space_group_name_H-M   'P 1'
#
loop_
_entity.id
_entity.type
_entity.pdbx_description
1 polymer ?
#
loop_
_entity_poly.entity_id
_entity_poly.type
_entity_poly.pdbx_seq_one_letter_code
_entity_poly.pdbx_strand_id
1 'polypeptide(L)'
;MAQSAGSYINLISVFVLSFDSEYVQYMDREDKKVYQEKDLSDFETTMTNDDSSQSFEGYLDYMDRKNALLAQSKLTAEERVSLGEINKRLADYSTLSKAQIESMQKETQEKIWSLNTGMFDFNNDDLTQQEVEQYKELFDRANKNESVLFQDVVTFDTKALIEAGLYNPYSNELKREPLIMAGRKMMNVLYEKEKLNGSTISVGEIHYNTGHFHVHFATTEVEPTREMIFVKENNRYERKGQRSDETLEKMKSTFANLIFDRSSELERLNDLRNGLRNEIKTEMATPKKESVLLLEELKAQLPENQSKWNSKNLTPESRETMNQLIDSLMKDNGHFEEFKQLAKEEDIFKKATYGEGDPNKEKKSFYDGRMYGPDGIYYRLGNSILQELKKENDSSQQDKPFHRSSVSGQQNPNKETYAKLKHDYFMRKDTNESRSPPKRNPSERTKPFKESFKYRRSVTNQVKHLERVTSNEFDQFKNKVAFEKLQREIEQAKMSQESDLFN
;
A
#
# COMPACT_ATOMS: atom_id res chain seq x y z
N MET A 1 5.21 18.60 -13.04
CA MET A 1 5.16 18.36 -11.58
C MET A 1 6.58 18.07 -11.12
N ALA A 2 7.07 18.76 -10.09
CA ALA A 2 8.38 18.46 -9.50
C ALA A 2 8.32 17.07 -8.82
N GLN A 3 9.16 16.15 -9.28
CA GLN A 3 9.25 14.78 -8.75
C GLN A 3 9.96 14.81 -7.39
N SER A 4 9.39 14.14 -6.38
CA SER A 4 10.11 13.90 -5.13
C SER A 4 11.00 12.67 -5.30
N ALA A 5 12.32 12.87 -5.34
CA ALA A 5 13.27 11.76 -5.26
C ALA A 5 12.99 10.94 -3.98
N GLY A 6 12.83 9.61 -4.12
CA GLY A 6 12.66 8.69 -2.99
C GLY A 6 11.22 8.25 -2.66
N SER A 7 10.23 8.46 -3.54
CA SER A 7 8.90 7.87 -3.33
C SER A 7 8.77 6.47 -3.94
N TYR A 8 8.00 5.57 -3.29
CA TYR A 8 7.83 4.18 -3.71
C TYR A 8 7.18 4.05 -5.09
N ILE A 9 6.31 5.00 -5.46
CA ILE A 9 5.65 5.04 -6.76
C ILE A 9 5.70 6.46 -7.31
N ASN A 10 6.13 6.60 -8.56
CA ASN A 10 5.95 7.83 -9.32
C ASN A 10 5.12 7.56 -10.58
N LEU A 11 4.16 8.44 -10.85
CA LEU A 11 3.44 8.49 -12.11
C LEU A 11 3.98 9.68 -12.91
N ILE A 12 4.63 9.39 -14.03
CA ILE A 12 5.04 10.38 -15.01
C ILE A 12 4.00 10.33 -16.13
N SER A 13 3.45 11.48 -16.50
CA SER A 13 2.45 11.55 -17.56
C SER A 13 2.82 12.65 -18.53
N VAL A 14 2.92 12.29 -19.80
CA VAL A 14 3.15 13.19 -20.92
C VAL A 14 2.02 12.99 -21.94
N PHE A 15 1.80 13.98 -22.79
CA PHE A 15 0.93 13.83 -23.95
C PHE A 15 1.64 14.37 -25.19
N VAL A 16 1.35 13.76 -26.34
CA VAL A 16 1.84 14.20 -27.65
C VAL A 16 0.68 14.30 -28.64
N LEU A 17 0.79 15.23 -29.58
CA LEU A 17 -0.21 15.54 -30.60
C LEU A 17 0.16 15.00 -31.98
N SER A 18 1.37 14.47 -32.13
CA SER A 18 1.87 13.80 -33.32
C SER A 18 2.71 12.62 -32.86
N PHE A 19 2.35 11.44 -33.35
CA PHE A 19 2.97 10.17 -33.02
C PHE A 19 2.81 9.22 -34.21
N ASP A 20 3.40 8.04 -34.17
CA ASP A 20 3.17 7.00 -35.17
C ASP A 20 3.11 5.64 -34.47
N SER A 21 2.80 4.59 -35.23
CA SER A 21 2.87 3.21 -34.75
C SER A 21 4.27 2.77 -34.31
N GLU A 22 5.34 3.53 -34.60
CA GLU A 22 6.67 3.26 -34.03
C GLU A 22 6.68 3.48 -32.52
N TYR A 23 5.75 4.23 -31.93
CA TYR A 23 5.64 4.30 -30.47
C TYR A 23 5.27 2.96 -29.83
N VAL A 24 4.34 2.21 -30.45
CA VAL A 24 4.03 0.84 -30.01
C VAL A 24 5.25 -0.08 -30.19
N GLN A 25 6.09 0.20 -31.21
CA GLN A 25 7.36 -0.50 -31.39
C GLN A 25 8.45 -0.04 -30.40
N TYR A 26 8.40 1.20 -29.91
CA TYR A 26 9.35 1.77 -28.95
C TYR A 26 9.09 1.22 -27.55
N MET A 27 7.82 1.08 -27.16
CA MET A 27 7.46 0.30 -25.97
C MET A 27 8.12 -1.10 -26.08
N ASP A 28 8.02 -1.74 -27.24
CA ASP A 28 8.59 -3.07 -27.54
C ASP A 28 10.14 -3.12 -27.71
N ARG A 29 10.92 -2.02 -27.67
CA ARG A 29 12.33 -2.05 -28.15
C ARG A 29 13.49 -1.63 -27.25
N GLU A 30 13.31 -0.92 -26.15
CA GLU A 30 14.50 -0.29 -25.54
C GLU A 30 15.39 -1.22 -24.69
N ASP A 31 14.89 -2.38 -24.21
CA ASP A 31 15.67 -3.22 -23.30
C ASP A 31 15.87 -4.69 -23.75
N LYS A 32 15.67 -4.97 -25.05
CA LYS A 32 15.90 -6.31 -25.65
C LYS A 32 17.39 -6.69 -25.67
N LYS A 33 18.02 -6.87 -24.52
CA LYS A 33 18.91 -8.02 -24.35
C LYS A 33 18.01 -9.23 -24.22
N VAL A 34 17.60 -9.68 -25.40
CA VAL A 34 17.09 -11.00 -25.74
C VAL A 34 17.66 -12.00 -24.74
N TYR A 35 16.77 -12.73 -24.04
CA TYR A 35 17.09 -14.08 -23.57
C TYR A 35 17.67 -14.79 -24.79
N GLN A 36 19.01 -14.80 -24.91
CA GLN A 36 19.65 -15.51 -26.01
C GLN A 36 19.28 -16.98 -25.85
N GLU A 37 19.35 -17.78 -26.91
CA GLU A 37 19.13 -19.24 -26.88
C GLU A 37 19.84 -19.97 -25.71
N LYS A 38 20.84 -19.33 -25.09
CA LYS A 38 21.49 -19.74 -23.85
C LYS A 38 20.65 -19.64 -22.57
N ASP A 39 19.83 -18.61 -22.40
CA ASP A 39 19.07 -18.37 -21.14
C ASP A 39 17.77 -19.20 -21.07
N LEU A 40 17.34 -19.81 -22.18
CA LEU A 40 16.26 -20.80 -22.20
C LEU A 40 16.64 -22.07 -21.41
N SER A 41 17.93 -22.45 -21.42
CA SER A 41 18.43 -23.60 -20.66
C SER A 41 18.33 -23.42 -19.13
N ASP A 42 18.35 -22.17 -18.65
CA ASP A 42 18.25 -21.86 -17.22
C ASP A 42 16.78 -21.82 -16.75
N PHE A 43 15.82 -21.50 -17.64
CA PHE A 43 14.37 -21.54 -17.35
C PHE A 43 13.82 -22.98 -17.27
N GLU A 44 14.42 -23.91 -18.03
CA GLU A 44 14.07 -25.34 -18.05
C GLU A 44 14.33 -26.08 -16.72
N THR A 45 15.26 -25.58 -15.89
CA THR A 45 15.65 -26.28 -14.65
C THR A 45 14.56 -26.20 -13.56
N THR A 46 13.59 -25.29 -13.68
CA THR A 46 12.58 -25.00 -12.64
C THR A 46 11.19 -25.61 -12.84
N MET A 47 10.94 -26.32 -13.94
CA MET A 47 9.64 -26.98 -14.23
C MET A 47 9.79 -28.48 -14.51
N THR A 48 10.63 -29.19 -13.75
CA THR A 48 10.70 -30.65 -13.85
C THR A 48 9.68 -31.31 -12.92
N ASN A 49 8.44 -31.47 -13.38
CA ASN A 49 7.53 -32.51 -12.86
C ASN A 49 6.40 -32.95 -13.82
N ASP A 50 6.38 -32.48 -15.07
CA ASP A 50 5.51 -33.06 -16.11
C ASP A 50 6.34 -33.60 -17.27
N ASP A 51 5.85 -34.68 -17.86
CA ASP A 51 6.51 -35.54 -18.83
C ASP A 51 7.05 -34.77 -20.07
N SER A 52 8.34 -34.41 -20.03
CA SER A 52 9.11 -33.71 -21.09
C SER A 52 9.11 -34.36 -22.49
N SER A 53 8.48 -35.53 -22.65
CA SER A 53 8.45 -36.26 -23.92
C SER A 53 7.52 -35.66 -24.99
N GLN A 54 6.79 -34.58 -24.69
CA GLN A 54 5.81 -33.98 -25.62
C GLN A 54 6.12 -32.53 -26.07
N SER A 55 7.17 -31.87 -25.59
CA SER A 55 7.51 -30.49 -26.00
C SER A 55 8.57 -30.44 -27.13
N PHE A 56 8.49 -29.43 -28.00
CA PHE A 56 9.49 -29.18 -29.05
C PHE A 56 10.82 -28.70 -28.47
N GLU A 57 10.77 -28.00 -27.34
CA GLU A 57 11.92 -27.57 -26.54
C GLU A 57 12.71 -28.78 -26.05
N GLY A 58 12.04 -29.78 -25.45
CA GLY A 58 12.67 -31.04 -25.06
C GLY A 58 13.27 -31.80 -26.25
N TYR A 59 12.67 -31.70 -27.45
CA TYR A 59 13.24 -32.28 -28.67
C TYR A 59 14.55 -31.60 -29.10
N LEU A 60 14.63 -30.26 -29.05
CA LEU A 60 15.86 -29.53 -29.36
C LEU A 60 16.97 -29.84 -28.36
N ASP A 61 16.63 -29.96 -27.08
CA ASP A 61 17.52 -30.40 -26.00
C ASP A 61 18.14 -31.78 -26.25
N TYR A 62 17.30 -32.76 -26.64
CA TYR A 62 17.80 -34.08 -27.01
C TYR A 62 18.73 -34.03 -28.24
N MET A 63 18.45 -33.15 -29.20
CA MET A 63 19.27 -32.98 -30.41
C MET A 63 20.62 -32.33 -30.10
N ASP A 64 20.64 -31.27 -29.30
CA ASP A 64 21.88 -30.57 -28.92
C ASP A 64 22.75 -31.44 -28.02
N ARG A 65 22.15 -32.13 -27.04
CA ARG A 65 22.88 -33.09 -26.20
C ARG A 65 23.42 -34.25 -27.03
N LYS A 66 22.67 -34.76 -28.00
CA LYS A 66 23.15 -35.79 -28.94
C LYS A 66 24.32 -35.27 -29.77
N ASN A 67 24.22 -34.06 -30.33
CA ASN A 67 25.28 -33.45 -31.13
C ASN A 67 26.56 -33.22 -30.31
N ALA A 68 26.42 -32.76 -29.06
CA ALA A 68 27.53 -32.58 -28.13
C ALA A 68 28.23 -33.92 -27.81
N LEU A 69 27.47 -34.99 -27.56
CA LEU A 69 28.02 -36.33 -27.34
C LEU A 69 28.71 -36.89 -28.60
N LEU A 70 28.14 -36.64 -29.79
CA LEU A 70 28.73 -37.06 -31.06
C LEU A 70 29.98 -36.26 -31.45
N ALA A 71 30.12 -35.03 -30.97
CA ALA A 71 31.30 -34.18 -31.20
C ALA A 71 32.52 -34.62 -30.37
N GLN A 72 32.34 -35.46 -29.35
CA GLN A 72 33.44 -35.97 -28.53
C GLN A 72 34.23 -37.07 -29.26
N SER A 73 35.55 -37.03 -29.17
CA SER A 73 36.43 -38.04 -29.79
C SER A 73 36.41 -39.40 -29.09
N LYS A 74 36.02 -39.46 -27.80
CA LYS A 74 35.80 -40.70 -27.02
C LYS A 74 34.73 -40.49 -25.95
N LEU A 75 33.64 -41.25 -26.06
CA LEU A 75 32.57 -41.30 -25.06
C LEU A 75 32.88 -42.31 -23.94
N THR A 76 32.60 -41.92 -22.70
CA THR A 76 32.59 -42.79 -21.51
C THR A 76 31.45 -43.82 -21.57
N ALA A 77 31.46 -44.82 -20.68
CA ALA A 77 30.42 -45.85 -20.64
C ALA A 77 29.03 -45.28 -20.31
N GLU A 78 28.97 -44.30 -19.40
CA GLU A 78 27.73 -43.62 -19.00
C GLU A 78 27.19 -42.72 -20.12
N GLU A 79 28.06 -42.00 -20.82
CA GLU A 79 27.68 -41.18 -21.97
C GLU A 79 27.16 -42.01 -23.15
N ARG A 80 27.66 -43.25 -23.33
CA ARG A 80 27.10 -44.18 -24.33
C ARG A 80 25.69 -44.65 -23.97
N VAL A 81 25.43 -44.89 -22.68
CA VAL A 81 24.08 -45.23 -22.19
C VAL A 81 23.15 -44.04 -22.40
N SER A 82 23.59 -42.83 -22.02
CA SER A 82 22.83 -41.59 -22.23
C SER A 82 22.54 -41.35 -23.72
N LEU A 83 23.50 -41.56 -24.61
CA LEU A 83 23.29 -41.45 -26.06
C LEU A 83 22.26 -42.48 -26.58
N GLY A 84 22.24 -43.68 -26.01
CA GLY A 84 21.25 -44.72 -26.30
C GLY A 84 19.82 -44.31 -25.89
N GLU A 85 19.68 -43.73 -24.70
CA GLU A 85 18.38 -43.23 -24.19
C GLU A 85 17.88 -42.03 -25.00
N ILE A 86 18.77 -41.10 -25.36
CA ILE A 86 18.46 -39.95 -26.21
C ILE A 86 17.97 -40.42 -27.59
N ASN A 87 18.65 -41.39 -28.20
CA ASN A 87 18.22 -41.93 -29.49
C ASN A 87 16.85 -42.64 -29.41
N LYS A 88 16.56 -43.28 -28.29
CA LYS A 88 15.25 -43.92 -28.05
C LYS A 88 14.14 -42.87 -27.94
N ARG A 89 14.36 -41.81 -27.17
CA ARG A 89 13.39 -40.70 -27.02
C ARG A 89 13.20 -39.93 -28.34
N LEU A 90 14.27 -39.66 -29.09
CA LEU A 90 14.20 -39.06 -30.44
C LEU A 90 13.41 -39.92 -31.44
N ALA A 91 13.40 -41.25 -31.29
CA ALA A 91 12.60 -42.13 -32.12
C ALA A 91 11.10 -41.91 -31.88
N ASP A 92 10.68 -41.58 -30.66
CA ASP A 92 9.28 -41.25 -30.35
C ASP A 92 8.84 -39.98 -31.11
N TYR A 93 9.71 -38.97 -31.22
CA TYR A 93 9.47 -37.75 -32.02
C TYR A 93 9.48 -37.99 -33.55
N SER A 94 10.18 -39.01 -34.04
CA SER A 94 10.24 -39.34 -35.48
C SER A 94 8.90 -39.80 -36.07
N THR A 95 7.92 -40.07 -35.21
CA THR A 95 6.54 -40.41 -35.59
C THR A 95 5.63 -39.19 -35.78
N LEU A 96 6.09 -37.99 -35.39
CA LEU A 96 5.34 -36.74 -35.55
C LEU A 96 5.33 -36.30 -37.01
N SER A 97 4.15 -35.94 -37.50
CA SER A 97 3.99 -35.38 -38.85
C SER A 97 4.55 -33.96 -38.93
N LYS A 98 4.93 -33.53 -40.13
CA LYS A 98 5.43 -32.17 -40.39
C LYS A 98 4.47 -31.07 -39.89
N ALA A 99 3.17 -31.29 -39.99
CA ALA A 99 2.15 -30.35 -39.51
C ALA A 99 2.11 -30.24 -37.97
N GLN A 100 2.41 -31.32 -37.24
CA GLN A 100 2.50 -31.29 -35.78
C GLN A 100 3.75 -30.53 -35.32
N ILE A 101 4.87 -30.71 -36.01
CA ILE A 101 6.11 -29.96 -35.74
C ILE A 101 5.90 -28.46 -36.00
N GLU A 102 5.26 -28.10 -37.13
CA GLU A 102 4.93 -26.69 -37.44
C GLU A 102 3.97 -26.07 -36.41
N SER A 103 2.98 -26.84 -35.92
CA SER A 103 2.06 -26.38 -34.85
C SER A 103 2.80 -26.13 -33.54
N MET A 104 3.68 -27.05 -33.13
CA MET A 104 4.45 -26.92 -31.89
C MET A 104 5.48 -25.77 -31.98
N GLN A 105 6.09 -25.56 -33.15
CA GLN A 105 6.98 -24.41 -33.40
C GLN A 105 6.24 -23.09 -33.26
N LYS A 106 5.03 -23.01 -33.83
CA LYS A 106 4.20 -21.81 -33.75
C LYS A 106 3.77 -21.52 -32.30
N GLU A 107 3.36 -22.54 -31.57
CA GLU A 107 3.00 -22.44 -30.14
C GLU A 107 4.19 -21.99 -29.29
N THR A 108 5.39 -22.53 -29.56
CA THR A 108 6.63 -22.13 -28.87
C THR A 108 7.00 -20.68 -29.18
N GLN A 109 6.86 -20.23 -30.44
CA GLN A 109 7.11 -18.85 -30.84
C GLN A 109 6.11 -17.87 -30.22
N GLU A 110 4.83 -18.22 -30.15
CA GLU A 110 3.80 -17.40 -29.48
C GLU A 110 4.06 -17.28 -27.97
N LYS A 111 4.53 -18.37 -27.34
CA LYS A 111 4.93 -18.37 -25.92
C LYS A 111 6.17 -17.51 -25.67
N ILE A 112 7.20 -17.61 -26.52
CA ILE A 112 8.42 -16.78 -26.47
C ILE A 112 8.07 -15.31 -26.71
N TRP A 113 7.14 -15.02 -27.63
CA TRP A 113 6.65 -13.67 -27.89
C TRP A 113 5.94 -13.08 -26.66
N SER A 114 5.04 -13.84 -26.04
CA SER A 114 4.34 -13.41 -24.81
C SER A 114 5.34 -13.14 -23.67
N LEU A 115 6.34 -14.00 -23.47
CA LEU A 115 7.37 -13.83 -22.45
C LEU A 115 8.27 -12.61 -22.71
N ASN A 116 8.52 -12.26 -23.97
CA ASN A 116 9.43 -11.18 -24.34
C ASN A 116 8.77 -9.80 -24.51
N THR A 117 7.48 -9.75 -24.84
CA THR A 117 6.80 -8.46 -25.06
C THR A 117 6.24 -7.88 -23.78
N GLY A 118 5.71 -8.71 -22.87
CA GLY A 118 5.09 -8.22 -21.63
C GLY A 118 3.93 -7.22 -21.83
N MET A 119 3.46 -7.05 -23.08
CA MET A 119 2.39 -6.13 -23.45
C MET A 119 1.04 -6.70 -23.07
N PHE A 120 0.17 -5.87 -22.51
CA PHE A 120 -1.17 -6.21 -22.10
C PHE A 120 -2.15 -5.13 -22.51
N ASP A 121 -3.43 -5.48 -22.58
CA ASP A 121 -4.52 -4.53 -22.72
C ASP A 121 -5.54 -4.68 -21.59
N PHE A 122 -6.75 -4.16 -21.79
CA PHE A 122 -7.81 -4.22 -20.78
C PHE A 122 -8.43 -5.60 -20.56
N ASN A 123 -8.30 -6.49 -21.54
CA ASN A 123 -8.98 -7.79 -21.58
C ASN A 123 -8.00 -8.96 -21.52
N ASN A 124 -6.78 -8.76 -22.00
CA ASN A 124 -5.75 -9.76 -22.17
C ASN A 124 -4.49 -9.37 -21.39
N ASP A 125 -3.96 -10.30 -20.59
CA ASP A 125 -2.73 -10.12 -19.80
C ASP A 125 -1.47 -10.18 -20.68
N ASP A 126 -1.61 -10.77 -21.88
CA ASP A 126 -0.58 -10.89 -22.88
C ASP A 126 -1.18 -10.70 -24.28
N LEU A 127 -0.58 -9.83 -25.09
CA LEU A 127 -0.99 -9.62 -26.48
C LEU A 127 -0.21 -10.51 -27.44
N THR A 128 -0.93 -11.21 -28.31
CA THR A 128 -0.33 -11.92 -29.45
C THR A 128 0.26 -10.93 -30.46
N GLN A 129 1.17 -11.42 -31.30
CA GLN A 129 1.76 -10.60 -32.36
C GLN A 129 0.69 -9.99 -33.29
N GLN A 130 -0.38 -10.74 -33.58
CA GLN A 130 -1.49 -10.26 -34.40
C GLN A 130 -2.26 -9.13 -33.72
N GLU A 131 -2.53 -9.23 -32.42
CA GLU A 131 -3.20 -8.19 -31.65
C GLU A 131 -2.34 -6.92 -31.54
N VAL A 132 -1.03 -7.07 -31.33
CA VAL A 132 -0.09 -5.93 -31.34
C VAL A 132 -0.15 -5.20 -32.68
N GLU A 133 -0.18 -5.92 -33.80
CA GLU A 133 -0.30 -5.30 -35.13
C GLU A 133 -1.64 -4.59 -35.31
N GLN A 134 -2.74 -5.15 -34.80
CA GLN A 134 -4.04 -4.47 -34.80
C GLN A 134 -4.01 -3.17 -33.99
N TYR A 135 -3.35 -3.15 -32.82
CA TYR A 135 -3.18 -1.93 -32.05
C TYR A 135 -2.38 -0.87 -32.81
N LYS A 136 -1.30 -1.24 -33.51
CA LYS A 136 -0.54 -0.30 -34.36
C LYS A 136 -1.43 0.40 -35.39
N GLU A 137 -2.27 -0.36 -36.10
CA GLU A 137 -3.20 0.22 -37.07
C GLU A 137 -4.19 1.21 -36.43
N LEU A 138 -4.64 0.91 -35.20
CA LEU A 138 -5.55 1.79 -34.45
C LEU A 138 -4.84 3.07 -33.97
N PHE A 139 -3.60 2.98 -33.48
CA PHE A 139 -2.79 4.15 -33.14
C PHE A 139 -2.48 5.02 -34.36
N ASP A 140 -2.16 4.41 -35.51
CA ASP A 140 -1.96 5.15 -36.76
C ASP A 140 -3.23 5.88 -37.22
N ARG A 141 -4.40 5.26 -37.02
CA ARG A 141 -5.69 5.91 -37.30
C ARG A 141 -5.93 7.09 -36.35
N ALA A 142 -5.69 6.90 -35.05
CA ALA A 142 -5.82 7.97 -34.06
C ALA A 142 -4.92 9.16 -34.40
N ASN A 143 -3.67 8.92 -34.78
CA ASN A 143 -2.75 9.97 -35.21
C ASN A 143 -3.24 10.70 -36.47
N LYS A 144 -3.72 9.98 -37.48
CA LYS A 144 -4.33 10.58 -38.68
C LYS A 144 -5.56 11.43 -38.36
N ASN A 145 -6.29 11.08 -37.30
CA ASN A 145 -7.44 11.82 -36.81
C ASN A 145 -7.05 13.00 -35.89
N GLU A 146 -5.75 13.28 -35.73
CA GLU A 146 -5.21 14.32 -34.84
C GLU A 146 -5.62 14.12 -33.37
N SER A 147 -5.73 12.86 -32.94
CA SER A 147 -5.99 12.51 -31.55
C SER A 147 -4.80 12.82 -30.65
N VAL A 148 -5.07 12.89 -29.33
CA VAL A 148 -4.00 13.01 -28.33
C VAL A 148 -3.53 11.61 -27.94
N LEU A 149 -2.22 11.38 -27.91
CA LEU A 149 -1.62 10.21 -27.27
C LEU A 149 -1.18 10.59 -25.86
N PHE A 150 -1.72 9.89 -24.86
CA PHE A 150 -1.25 9.93 -23.48
C PHE A 150 -0.21 8.85 -23.27
N GLN A 151 0.93 9.25 -22.72
CA GLN A 151 2.05 8.39 -22.37
C GLN A 151 2.23 8.46 -20.86
N ASP A 152 1.85 7.39 -20.17
CA ASP A 152 1.95 7.29 -18.72
C ASP A 152 3.02 6.27 -18.36
N VAL A 153 3.91 6.61 -17.42
CA VAL A 153 4.93 5.70 -16.90
C VAL A 153 4.78 5.63 -15.38
N VAL A 154 4.49 4.43 -14.89
CA VAL A 154 4.54 4.14 -13.45
C VAL A 154 5.89 3.54 -13.14
N THR A 155 6.68 4.23 -12.32
CA THR A 155 7.99 3.75 -11.86
C THR A 155 7.93 3.37 -10.39
N PHE A 156 8.75 2.39 -10.00
CA PHE A 156 8.77 1.84 -8.65
C PHE A 156 10.14 1.96 -8.00
N ASP A 157 10.14 2.14 -6.68
CA ASP A 157 11.28 1.74 -5.86
C ASP A 157 11.31 0.21 -5.77
N THR A 158 12.42 -0.41 -6.17
CA THR A 158 12.61 -1.87 -6.10
C THR A 158 12.38 -2.41 -4.68
N LYS A 159 12.79 -1.67 -3.64
CA LYS A 159 12.56 -2.04 -2.24
C LYS A 159 11.06 -2.14 -1.92
N ALA A 160 10.26 -1.24 -2.48
CA ALA A 160 8.82 -1.23 -2.26
C ALA A 160 8.15 -2.46 -2.90
N LEU A 161 8.59 -2.89 -4.09
CA LEU A 161 8.10 -4.12 -4.72
C LEU A 161 8.48 -5.37 -3.94
N ILE A 162 9.67 -5.39 -3.31
CA ILE A 162 10.10 -6.47 -2.41
C ILE A 162 9.24 -6.50 -1.15
N GLU A 163 9.01 -5.33 -0.52
CA GLU A 163 8.17 -5.20 0.67
C GLU A 163 6.72 -5.62 0.39
N ALA A 164 6.20 -5.34 -0.81
CA ALA A 164 4.88 -5.78 -1.27
C ALA A 164 4.83 -7.27 -1.69
N GLY A 165 5.96 -7.98 -1.71
CA GLY A 165 6.04 -9.38 -2.15
C GLY A 165 5.74 -9.58 -3.64
N LEU A 166 5.91 -8.53 -4.44
CA LEU A 166 5.73 -8.54 -5.90
C LEU A 166 7.02 -8.84 -6.65
N TYR A 167 8.17 -8.50 -6.08
CA TYR A 167 9.47 -8.81 -6.65
C TYR A 167 10.30 -9.69 -5.71
N ASN A 168 10.84 -10.79 -6.25
CA ASN A 168 11.77 -11.67 -5.55
C ASN A 168 13.20 -11.45 -6.08
N PRO A 169 14.12 -10.86 -5.29
CA PRO A 169 15.48 -10.60 -5.76
C PRO A 169 16.34 -11.87 -5.89
N TYR A 170 15.92 -13.02 -5.34
CA TYR A 170 16.65 -14.29 -5.47
C TYR A 170 16.34 -15.02 -6.77
N SER A 171 15.07 -15.11 -7.13
CA SER A 171 14.64 -15.72 -8.40
C SER A 171 14.58 -14.72 -9.55
N ASN A 172 14.82 -13.43 -9.28
CA ASN A 172 14.63 -12.33 -10.22
C ASN A 172 13.21 -12.28 -10.81
N GLU A 173 12.21 -12.75 -10.06
CA GLU A 173 10.84 -12.91 -10.54
C GLU A 173 9.96 -11.74 -10.09
N LEU A 174 9.27 -11.12 -11.05
CA LEU A 174 8.29 -10.06 -10.82
C LEU A 174 6.88 -10.59 -11.11
N LYS A 175 5.98 -10.51 -10.13
CA LYS A 175 4.56 -10.85 -10.29
C LYS A 175 3.87 -9.77 -11.13
N ARG A 176 3.51 -10.12 -12.37
CA ARG A 176 2.94 -9.20 -13.36
C ARG A 176 1.48 -8.90 -13.11
N GLU A 177 0.70 -9.91 -12.75
CA GLU A 177 -0.76 -9.85 -12.69
C GLU A 177 -1.26 -8.73 -11.75
N PRO A 178 -0.65 -8.52 -10.56
CA PRO A 178 -1.02 -7.39 -9.70
C PRO A 178 -0.74 -6.03 -10.33
N LEU A 179 0.37 -5.89 -11.08
CA LEU A 179 0.74 -4.65 -11.78
C LEU A 179 -0.19 -4.38 -12.96
N ILE A 180 -0.53 -5.40 -13.73
CA ILE A 180 -1.50 -5.34 -14.84
C ILE A 180 -2.87 -4.92 -14.31
N MET A 181 -3.37 -5.59 -13.26
CA MET A 181 -4.65 -5.24 -12.64
C MET A 181 -4.65 -3.82 -12.09
N ALA A 182 -3.57 -3.39 -11.43
CA ALA A 182 -3.42 -2.02 -10.95
C ALA A 182 -3.44 -1.01 -12.10
N GLY A 183 -2.75 -1.32 -13.20
CA GLY A 183 -2.73 -0.56 -14.44
C GLY A 183 -4.12 -0.38 -15.05
N ARG A 184 -4.88 -1.47 -15.21
CA ARG A 184 -6.25 -1.44 -15.71
C ARG A 184 -7.16 -0.55 -14.85
N LYS A 185 -7.12 -0.71 -13.52
CA LYS A 185 -7.95 0.14 -12.63
C LYS A 185 -7.52 1.60 -12.69
N MET A 186 -6.22 1.88 -12.79
CA MET A 186 -5.69 3.23 -12.99
C MET A 186 -6.18 3.85 -14.30
N MET A 187 -6.16 3.10 -15.40
CA MET A 187 -6.65 3.59 -16.69
C MET A 187 -8.17 3.80 -16.73
N ASN A 188 -8.95 2.99 -16.00
CA ASN A 188 -10.39 3.27 -15.83
C ASN A 188 -10.65 4.64 -15.18
N VAL A 189 -9.82 5.05 -14.21
CA VAL A 189 -9.92 6.39 -13.62
C VAL A 189 -9.69 7.47 -14.67
N LEU A 190 -8.70 7.28 -15.56
CA LEU A 190 -8.45 8.19 -16.67
C LEU A 190 -9.70 8.31 -17.56
N TYR A 191 -10.29 7.17 -17.95
CA TYR A 191 -11.44 7.13 -18.84
C TYR A 191 -12.64 7.89 -18.24
N GLU A 192 -12.95 7.62 -16.97
CA GLU A 192 -14.09 8.23 -16.28
C GLU A 192 -13.89 9.73 -16.02
N LYS A 193 -12.74 10.13 -15.48
CA LYS A 193 -12.51 11.51 -15.06
C LYS A 193 -12.26 12.46 -16.23
N GLU A 194 -11.57 11.99 -17.26
CA GLU A 194 -11.34 12.77 -18.48
C GLU A 194 -12.46 12.60 -19.51
N LYS A 195 -13.48 11.77 -19.21
CA LYS A 195 -14.65 11.50 -20.05
C LYS A 195 -14.26 11.06 -21.46
N LEU A 196 -13.27 10.18 -21.55
CA LEU A 196 -12.85 9.62 -22.83
C LEU A 196 -13.98 8.77 -23.41
N ASN A 197 -14.13 8.80 -24.74
CA ASN A 197 -15.24 8.15 -25.40
C ASN A 197 -15.01 6.64 -25.65
N GLY A 198 -16.01 5.96 -26.22
CA GLY A 198 -15.95 4.51 -26.47
C GLY A 198 -14.94 4.04 -27.55
N SER A 199 -14.30 4.96 -28.27
CA SER A 199 -13.21 4.67 -29.21
C SER A 199 -11.83 4.67 -28.54
N THR A 200 -11.78 4.85 -27.22
CA THR A 200 -10.53 4.86 -26.45
C THR A 200 -9.89 3.49 -26.45
N ILE A 201 -8.61 3.45 -26.78
CA ILE A 201 -7.76 2.27 -26.70
C ILE A 201 -6.63 2.54 -25.71
N SER A 202 -6.23 1.49 -24.97
CA SER A 202 -5.01 1.54 -24.16
C SER A 202 -4.25 0.22 -24.23
N VAL A 203 -2.92 0.33 -24.30
CA VAL A 203 -1.99 -0.77 -24.11
C VAL A 203 -1.01 -0.43 -22.99
N GLY A 204 -0.56 -1.44 -22.27
CA GLY A 204 0.48 -1.31 -21.25
C GLY A 204 1.61 -2.30 -21.47
N GLU A 205 2.80 -1.96 -20.99
CA GLU A 205 3.98 -2.82 -21.09
C GLU A 205 4.83 -2.72 -19.84
N ILE A 206 5.29 -3.85 -19.32
CA ILE A 206 6.15 -3.94 -18.14
C ILE A 206 7.60 -4.13 -18.59
N HIS A 207 8.48 -3.21 -18.20
CA HIS A 207 9.91 -3.29 -18.51
C HIS A 207 10.71 -3.80 -17.31
N TYR A 208 11.48 -4.87 -17.54
CA TYR A 208 12.22 -5.61 -16.51
C TYR A 208 13.70 -5.21 -16.42
N ASN A 209 14.25 -4.47 -17.39
CA ASN A 209 15.68 -4.54 -17.71
C ASN A 209 16.39 -3.18 -17.89
N THR A 210 15.74 -2.08 -17.53
CA THR A 210 16.46 -0.88 -17.03
C THR A 210 16.62 -1.04 -15.51
N GLY A 211 17.62 -0.43 -14.88
CA GLY A 211 17.92 -0.64 -13.45
C GLY A 211 16.78 -0.41 -12.43
N HIS A 212 15.57 -0.05 -12.87
CA HIS A 212 14.33 0.07 -12.10
C HIS A 212 13.12 -0.47 -12.88
N PHE A 213 12.25 -1.21 -12.19
CA PHE A 213 10.97 -1.67 -12.77
C PHE A 213 10.06 -0.49 -13.09
N HIS A 214 9.39 -0.58 -14.23
CA HIS A 214 8.38 0.40 -14.61
C HIS A 214 7.35 -0.18 -15.57
N VAL A 215 6.16 0.42 -15.58
CA VAL A 215 5.08 0.08 -16.51
C VAL A 215 4.76 1.29 -17.36
N HIS A 216 4.89 1.16 -18.67
CA HIS A 216 4.42 2.15 -19.63
C HIS A 216 2.96 1.89 -19.99
N PHE A 217 2.21 2.95 -20.24
CA PHE A 217 0.87 2.92 -20.78
C PHE A 217 0.75 3.91 -21.92
N ALA A 218 0.07 3.50 -22.98
CA ALA A 218 -0.26 4.31 -24.13
C ALA A 218 -1.78 4.36 -24.25
N THR A 219 -2.38 5.55 -24.22
CA THR A 219 -3.83 5.71 -24.32
C THR A 219 -4.17 6.77 -25.37
N THR A 220 -5.13 6.49 -26.25
CA THR A 220 -5.64 7.48 -27.21
C THR A 220 -7.09 7.22 -27.57
N GLU A 221 -7.83 8.25 -28.00
CA GLU A 221 -9.15 8.10 -28.63
C GLU A 221 -8.93 7.87 -30.12
N VAL A 222 -9.40 6.75 -30.69
CA VAL A 222 -9.29 6.55 -32.15
C VAL A 222 -10.11 7.61 -32.90
N GLU A 223 -11.28 7.96 -32.38
CA GLU A 223 -12.13 9.04 -32.86
C GLU A 223 -12.16 10.17 -31.80
N PRO A 224 -11.41 11.27 -31.98
CA PRO A 224 -11.16 12.23 -30.91
C PRO A 224 -12.36 13.12 -30.58
N THR A 225 -12.68 13.20 -29.28
CA THR A 225 -13.75 14.08 -28.77
C THR A 225 -13.26 15.22 -27.89
N ARG A 226 -11.97 15.24 -27.53
CA ARG A 226 -11.40 16.31 -26.71
C ARG A 226 -11.57 17.68 -27.35
N GLU A 227 -11.81 18.69 -26.53
CA GLU A 227 -12.00 20.07 -27.00
C GLU A 227 -10.77 20.60 -27.75
N MET A 228 -11.00 21.40 -28.79
CA MET A 228 -9.94 22.17 -29.44
C MET A 228 -9.69 23.44 -28.64
N ILE A 229 -8.42 23.71 -28.35
CA ILE A 229 -7.96 24.93 -27.68
C ILE A 229 -7.02 25.70 -28.60
N PHE A 230 -7.08 27.03 -28.53
CA PHE A 230 -6.13 27.86 -29.26
C PHE A 230 -4.81 27.95 -28.49
N VAL A 231 -3.73 27.40 -29.05
CA VAL A 231 -2.41 27.41 -28.44
C VAL A 231 -1.62 28.59 -29.01
N LYS A 232 -1.40 29.61 -28.16
CA LYS A 232 -0.74 30.86 -28.55
C LYS A 232 0.68 30.67 -29.07
N GLU A 233 1.42 29.74 -28.47
CA GLU A 233 2.82 29.45 -28.82
C GLU A 233 2.95 28.93 -30.27
N ASN A 234 1.98 28.11 -30.70
CA ASN A 234 1.98 27.51 -32.04
C ASN A 234 1.03 28.24 -33.01
N ASN A 235 0.34 29.29 -32.55
CA ASN A 235 -0.65 30.07 -33.31
C ASN A 235 -1.67 29.22 -34.08
N ARG A 236 -2.14 28.11 -33.49
CA ARG A 236 -3.09 27.17 -34.09
C ARG A 236 -4.02 26.55 -33.05
N TYR A 237 -5.11 25.95 -33.53
CA TYR A 237 -5.99 25.15 -32.69
C TYR A 237 -5.42 23.73 -32.56
N GLU A 238 -5.36 23.21 -31.34
CA GLU A 238 -4.88 21.87 -31.02
C GLU A 238 -5.86 21.20 -30.06
N ARG A 239 -5.92 19.86 -30.06
CA ARG A 239 -6.70 19.13 -29.06
C ARG A 239 -6.09 19.34 -27.67
N LYS A 240 -6.93 19.60 -26.67
CA LYS A 240 -6.46 19.73 -25.29
C LYS A 240 -5.92 18.40 -24.77
N GLY A 241 -4.60 18.28 -24.70
CA GLY A 241 -3.94 17.11 -24.11
C GLY A 241 -3.69 17.20 -22.60
N GLN A 242 -3.73 18.40 -22.00
CA GLN A 242 -3.52 18.49 -20.56
C GLN A 242 -4.70 17.87 -19.78
N ARG A 243 -4.38 16.95 -18.87
CA ARG A 243 -5.31 16.31 -17.91
C ARG A 243 -5.36 17.09 -16.61
N SER A 244 -6.42 16.89 -15.83
CA SER A 244 -6.53 17.55 -14.52
C SER A 244 -5.56 16.92 -13.50
N ASP A 245 -5.02 17.74 -12.58
CA ASP A 245 -4.19 17.25 -11.47
C ASP A 245 -4.96 16.24 -10.60
N GLU A 246 -6.27 16.44 -10.42
CA GLU A 246 -7.13 15.51 -9.68
C GLU A 246 -7.21 14.13 -10.35
N THR A 247 -7.24 14.09 -11.69
CA THR A 247 -7.16 12.83 -12.45
C THR A 247 -5.84 12.14 -12.18
N LEU A 248 -4.71 12.84 -12.29
CA LEU A 248 -3.38 12.27 -12.10
C LEU A 248 -3.16 11.77 -10.66
N GLU A 249 -3.58 12.54 -9.65
CA GLU A 249 -3.54 12.12 -8.24
C GLU A 249 -4.42 10.88 -7.99
N LYS A 250 -5.61 10.82 -8.62
CA LYS A 250 -6.52 9.69 -8.46
C LYS A 250 -5.99 8.44 -9.19
N MET A 251 -5.39 8.59 -10.36
CA MET A 251 -4.71 7.52 -11.09
C MET A 251 -3.59 6.92 -10.23
N LYS A 252 -2.65 7.77 -9.77
CA LYS A 252 -1.51 7.36 -8.92
C LYS A 252 -1.98 6.62 -7.66
N SER A 253 -2.96 7.19 -6.94
CA SER A 253 -3.49 6.55 -5.71
C SER A 253 -4.25 5.26 -5.97
N THR A 254 -4.96 5.14 -7.10
CA THR A 254 -5.67 3.91 -7.46
C THR A 254 -4.70 2.78 -7.75
N PHE A 255 -3.62 3.07 -8.49
CA PHE A 255 -2.55 2.12 -8.74
C PHE A 255 -1.90 1.69 -7.42
N ALA A 256 -1.42 2.65 -6.62
CA ALA A 256 -0.68 2.39 -5.39
C ALA A 256 -1.48 1.60 -4.35
N ASN A 257 -2.78 1.88 -4.18
CA ASN A 257 -3.61 1.18 -3.19
C ASN A 257 -3.87 -0.30 -3.55
N LEU A 258 -3.72 -0.69 -4.82
CA LEU A 258 -3.84 -2.10 -5.22
C LEU A 258 -2.53 -2.86 -5.01
N ILE A 259 -1.41 -2.18 -5.18
CA ILE A 259 -0.07 -2.73 -4.96
C ILE A 259 0.23 -2.87 -3.47
N PHE A 260 -0.10 -1.84 -2.70
CA PHE A 260 0.14 -1.80 -1.27
C PHE A 260 -1.18 -1.85 -0.52
N ASP A 261 -1.71 -3.06 -0.31
CA ASP A 261 -2.92 -3.25 0.47
C ASP A 261 -2.67 -2.91 1.95
N ARG A 262 -3.26 -1.79 2.40
CA ARG A 262 -3.23 -1.31 3.79
C ARG A 262 -4.60 -1.43 4.46
N SER A 263 -5.52 -2.20 3.87
CA SER A 263 -6.92 -2.27 4.32
C SER A 263 -7.01 -2.77 5.77
N SER A 264 -6.15 -3.71 6.15
CA SER A 264 -6.14 -4.31 7.49
C SER A 264 -5.73 -3.30 8.59
N GLU A 265 -4.72 -2.48 8.32
CA GLU A 265 -4.21 -1.47 9.24
C GLU A 265 -5.20 -0.31 9.37
N LEU A 266 -5.83 0.09 8.26
CA LEU A 266 -6.88 1.10 8.25
C LEU A 266 -8.15 0.62 8.97
N GLU A 267 -8.51 -0.66 8.83
CA GLU A 267 -9.60 -1.28 9.59
C GLU A 267 -9.26 -1.31 11.09
N ARG A 268 -8.06 -1.74 11.46
CA ARG A 268 -7.60 -1.73 12.86
C ARG A 268 -7.62 -0.33 13.47
N LEU A 269 -7.17 0.69 12.74
CA LEU A 269 -7.27 2.09 13.17
C LEU A 269 -8.74 2.50 13.44
N ASN A 270 -9.66 2.08 12.58
CA ASN A 270 -11.09 2.37 12.76
C ASN A 270 -11.66 1.66 13.99
N ASP A 271 -11.29 0.40 14.21
CA ASP A 271 -11.72 -0.40 15.36
C ASP A 271 -11.22 0.17 16.68
N LEU A 272 -9.91 0.48 16.76
CA LEU A 272 -9.32 1.15 17.93
C LEU A 272 -10.02 2.46 18.22
N ARG A 273 -10.24 3.30 17.20
CA ARG A 273 -10.98 4.57 17.33
C ARG A 273 -12.41 4.37 17.85
N ASN A 274 -13.05 3.25 17.52
CA ASN A 274 -14.39 2.93 18.00
C ASN A 274 -14.38 2.40 19.44
N GLY A 275 -13.44 1.51 19.78
CA GLY A 275 -13.23 0.98 21.13
C GLY A 275 -12.87 2.05 22.15
N LEU A 276 -11.92 2.92 21.80
CA LEU A 276 -11.43 4.01 22.67
C LEU A 276 -12.52 4.98 23.12
N ARG A 277 -13.58 5.18 22.30
CA ARG A 277 -14.74 6.01 22.70
C ARG A 277 -15.52 5.41 23.87
N ASN A 278 -15.50 4.09 24.03
CA ASN A 278 -16.14 3.42 25.16
C ASN A 278 -15.18 3.37 26.35
N GLU A 279 -13.92 3.06 26.10
CA GLU A 279 -12.88 2.98 27.14
C GLU A 279 -12.73 4.31 27.88
N ILE A 280 -12.79 5.46 27.18
CA ILE A 280 -12.68 6.75 27.85
C ILE A 280 -13.81 7.01 28.83
N LYS A 281 -15.00 6.48 28.55
CA LYS A 281 -16.16 6.60 29.47
C LYS A 281 -15.94 5.78 30.73
N THR A 282 -15.29 4.63 30.59
CA THR A 282 -14.91 3.78 31.73
C THR A 282 -13.83 4.47 32.57
N GLU A 283 -12.79 5.02 31.95
CA GLU A 283 -11.73 5.76 32.66
C GLU A 283 -12.29 7.01 33.37
N MET A 284 -13.27 7.70 32.76
CA MET A 284 -13.99 8.82 33.35
C MET A 284 -14.80 8.46 34.59
N ALA A 285 -15.24 7.21 34.74
CA ALA A 285 -16.01 6.77 35.90
C ALA A 285 -15.13 6.62 37.15
N THR A 286 -13.84 6.31 36.97
CA THR A 286 -12.86 6.17 38.06
C THR A 286 -11.56 6.90 37.72
N PRO A 287 -11.59 8.24 37.60
CA PRO A 287 -10.46 9.02 37.14
C PRO A 287 -9.32 9.00 38.16
N LYS A 288 -8.08 8.91 37.66
CA LYS A 288 -6.88 9.05 38.49
C LYS A 288 -6.81 10.47 39.07
N LYS A 289 -6.07 10.64 40.17
CA LYS A 289 -5.99 11.92 40.91
C LYS A 289 -5.58 13.11 40.02
N GLU A 290 -4.66 12.91 39.10
CA GLU A 290 -4.25 13.92 38.12
C GLU A 290 -5.37 14.27 37.14
N SER A 291 -6.09 13.27 36.64
CA SER A 291 -7.22 13.44 35.72
C SER A 291 -8.40 14.16 36.39
N VAL A 292 -8.62 13.97 37.70
CA VAL A 292 -9.66 14.69 38.47
C VAL A 292 -9.43 16.20 38.43
N LEU A 293 -8.18 16.66 38.55
CA LEU A 293 -7.89 18.10 38.53
C LEU A 293 -8.17 18.70 37.15
N LEU A 294 -7.72 18.02 36.10
CA LEU A 294 -7.94 18.43 34.71
C LEU A 294 -9.43 18.41 34.36
N LEU A 295 -10.19 17.45 34.91
CA LEU A 295 -11.63 17.37 34.72
C LEU A 295 -12.36 18.55 35.35
N GLU A 296 -12.01 18.93 36.58
CA GLU A 296 -12.60 20.08 37.26
C GLU A 296 -12.19 21.41 36.63
N GLU A 297 -10.96 21.51 36.11
CA GLU A 297 -10.51 22.65 35.32
C GLU A 297 -11.34 22.82 34.06
N LEU A 298 -11.53 21.73 33.32
CA LEU A 298 -12.35 21.70 32.12
C LEU A 298 -13.78 22.13 32.43
N LYS A 299 -14.41 21.58 33.49
CA LYS A 299 -15.76 21.97 33.93
C LYS A 299 -15.87 23.46 34.25
N ALA A 300 -14.82 24.08 34.80
CA ALA A 300 -14.81 25.50 35.11
C ALA A 300 -14.68 26.40 33.85
N GLN A 301 -14.02 25.90 32.80
CA GLN A 301 -13.84 26.60 31.52
C GLN A 301 -15.04 26.42 30.56
N LEU A 302 -15.87 25.39 30.76
CA LEU A 302 -17.05 25.15 29.92
C LEU A 302 -18.10 26.26 30.06
N PRO A 303 -18.80 26.62 28.97
CA PRO A 303 -19.85 27.63 29.01
C PRO A 303 -21.05 27.14 29.83
N GLU A 304 -21.77 28.06 30.48
CA GLU A 304 -22.96 27.74 31.29
C GLU A 304 -24.03 26.98 30.49
N ASN A 305 -24.21 27.35 29.22
CA ASN A 305 -25.16 26.69 28.33
C ASN A 305 -24.61 25.34 27.81
N GLN A 306 -25.14 24.26 28.36
CA GLN A 306 -24.76 22.88 28.02
C GLN A 306 -25.00 22.48 26.55
N SER A 307 -25.92 23.15 25.85
CA SER A 307 -26.11 22.89 24.40
C SER A 307 -24.84 23.20 23.60
N LYS A 308 -23.97 24.07 24.13
CA LYS A 308 -22.68 24.41 23.53
C LYS A 308 -21.56 23.43 23.87
N TRP A 309 -21.76 22.44 24.74
CA TRP A 309 -20.72 21.47 25.10
C TRP A 309 -20.53 20.46 23.96
N ASN A 310 -19.63 20.79 23.04
CA ASN A 310 -19.14 19.92 21.97
C ASN A 310 -17.73 20.40 21.56
N SER A 311 -16.93 19.50 20.98
CA SER A 311 -15.53 19.78 20.64
C SER A 311 -15.34 20.98 19.68
N LYS A 312 -16.34 21.29 18.84
CA LYS A 312 -16.33 22.44 17.91
C LYS A 312 -16.41 23.78 18.65
N ASN A 313 -17.13 23.84 19.75
CA ASN A 313 -17.39 25.07 20.52
C ASN A 313 -16.38 25.31 21.66
N LEU A 314 -15.40 24.42 21.86
CA LEU A 314 -14.35 24.63 22.85
C LEU A 314 -13.46 25.82 22.46
N THR A 315 -13.15 26.68 23.42
CA THR A 315 -12.12 27.71 23.27
C THR A 315 -10.74 27.04 23.11
N PRO A 316 -9.71 27.73 22.60
CA PRO A 316 -8.36 27.18 22.52
C PRO A 316 -7.85 26.66 23.87
N GLU A 317 -8.10 27.40 24.95
CA GLU A 317 -7.74 27.02 26.32
C GLU A 317 -8.46 25.73 26.76
N SER A 318 -9.79 25.67 26.61
CA SER A 318 -10.55 24.46 26.96
C SER A 318 -10.17 23.25 26.12
N ARG A 319 -9.76 23.46 24.86
CA ARG A 319 -9.29 22.38 23.98
C ARG A 319 -7.94 21.83 24.47
N GLU A 320 -7.06 22.70 24.93
CA GLU A 320 -5.77 22.29 25.51
C GLU A 320 -6.00 21.48 26.79
N THR A 321 -6.82 21.98 27.72
CA THR A 321 -7.20 21.24 28.94
C THR A 321 -7.84 19.88 28.61
N MET A 322 -8.70 19.83 27.59
CA MET A 322 -9.33 18.59 27.13
C MET A 322 -8.28 17.59 26.60
N ASN A 323 -7.31 18.05 25.81
CA ASN A 323 -6.26 17.17 25.29
C ASN A 323 -5.41 16.58 26.42
N GLN A 324 -5.01 17.42 27.40
CA GLN A 324 -4.27 16.97 28.58
C GLN A 324 -5.07 15.98 29.42
N LEU A 325 -6.38 16.20 29.57
CA LEU A 325 -7.27 15.27 30.25
C LEU A 325 -7.33 13.92 29.52
N ILE A 326 -7.48 13.92 28.20
CA ILE A 326 -7.47 12.71 27.38
C ILE A 326 -6.15 11.95 27.55
N ASP A 327 -5.02 12.65 27.49
CA ASP A 327 -3.70 12.05 27.68
C ASP A 327 -3.53 11.42 29.06
N SER A 328 -4.02 12.10 30.11
CA SER A 328 -3.96 11.57 31.48
C SER A 328 -4.86 10.34 31.66
N LEU A 329 -6.09 10.38 31.14
CA LEU A 329 -7.01 9.24 31.22
C LEU A 329 -6.50 8.03 30.41
N MET A 330 -5.86 8.27 29.27
CA MET A 330 -5.41 7.21 28.36
C MET A 330 -3.94 6.82 28.50
N LYS A 331 -3.22 7.37 29.48
CA LYS A 331 -1.76 7.20 29.63
C LYS A 331 -1.28 5.74 29.62
N ASP A 332 -2.04 4.86 30.25
CA ASP A 332 -1.70 3.42 30.38
C ASP A 332 -2.60 2.55 29.48
N ASN A 333 -3.32 3.17 28.53
CA ASN A 333 -4.23 2.47 27.63
C ASN A 333 -3.46 1.92 26.41
N GLY A 334 -3.30 0.60 26.35
CA GLY A 334 -2.60 -0.06 25.25
C GLY A 334 -3.21 0.19 23.87
N HIS A 335 -4.54 0.29 23.76
CA HIS A 335 -5.22 0.58 22.49
C HIS A 335 -4.98 2.02 22.01
N PHE A 336 -4.82 2.97 22.93
CA PHE A 336 -4.54 4.36 22.59
C PHE A 336 -3.11 4.52 22.05
N GLU A 337 -2.15 3.84 22.68
CA GLU A 337 -0.78 3.80 22.20
C GLU A 337 -0.66 3.05 20.86
N GLU A 338 -1.36 1.93 20.71
CA GLU A 338 -1.45 1.22 19.42
C GLU A 338 -2.05 2.11 18.32
N PHE A 339 -3.11 2.87 18.62
CA PHE A 339 -3.71 3.81 17.66
C PHE A 339 -2.71 4.89 17.22
N LYS A 340 -1.98 5.49 18.15
CA LYS A 340 -0.93 6.49 17.85
C LYS A 340 0.15 5.90 16.95
N GLN A 341 0.61 4.69 17.28
CA GLN A 341 1.67 4.02 16.54
C GLN A 341 1.22 3.68 15.11
N LEU A 342 0.06 3.05 14.93
CA LEU A 342 -0.49 2.73 13.62
C LEU A 342 -0.75 3.98 12.77
N ALA A 343 -1.24 5.06 13.39
CA ALA A 343 -1.47 6.32 12.67
C ALA A 343 -0.15 6.93 12.18
N LYS A 344 0.94 6.78 12.94
CA LYS A 344 2.27 7.27 12.60
C LYS A 344 2.92 6.41 11.51
N GLU A 345 2.82 5.10 11.62
CA GLU A 345 3.29 4.16 10.59
C GLU A 345 2.59 4.40 9.26
N GLU A 346 1.27 4.60 9.27
CA GLU A 346 0.51 4.90 8.07
C GLU A 346 0.87 6.28 7.47
N ASP A 347 1.19 7.27 8.30
CA ASP A 347 1.70 8.57 7.83
C ASP A 347 3.06 8.43 7.14
N ILE A 348 3.99 7.67 7.74
CA ILE A 348 5.30 7.36 7.14
C ILE A 348 5.10 6.61 5.82
N PHE A 349 4.24 5.59 5.79
CA PHE A 349 3.94 4.83 4.59
C PHE A 349 3.37 5.70 3.47
N LYS A 350 2.42 6.60 3.79
CA LYS A 350 1.85 7.52 2.79
C LYS A 350 2.88 8.50 2.24
N LYS A 351 3.76 9.03 3.09
CA LYS A 351 4.88 9.91 2.67
C LYS A 351 5.85 9.16 1.77
N ALA A 352 6.22 7.93 2.15
CA ALA A 352 7.06 7.07 1.32
C ALA A 352 6.39 6.75 -0.03
N THR A 353 5.08 6.49 -0.05
CA THR A 353 4.36 6.11 -1.27
C THR A 353 4.16 7.27 -2.24
N TYR A 354 3.73 8.42 -1.72
CA TYR A 354 3.25 9.52 -2.55
C TYR A 354 4.22 10.71 -2.63
N GLY A 355 5.23 10.75 -1.76
CA GLY A 355 6.08 11.91 -1.52
C GLY A 355 5.58 12.75 -0.33
N GLU A 356 6.39 13.70 0.12
CA GLU A 356 5.94 14.74 1.04
C GLU A 356 4.96 15.67 0.30
N GLY A 357 3.76 15.88 0.87
CA GLY A 357 2.79 16.80 0.30
C GLY A 357 3.34 18.22 0.22
N ASP A 358 2.76 19.06 -0.65
CA ASP A 358 3.15 20.47 -0.80
C ASP A 358 3.15 21.18 0.58
N PRO A 359 4.32 21.66 1.07
CA PRO A 359 4.44 22.34 2.36
C PRO A 359 3.57 23.59 2.46
N ASN A 360 3.19 24.18 1.31
CA ASN A 360 2.37 25.38 1.22
C ASN A 360 0.87 25.09 1.19
N LYS A 361 0.46 23.82 1.07
CA LYS A 361 -0.94 23.41 1.22
C LYS A 361 -1.18 23.03 2.68
N GLU A 362 -2.27 23.54 3.27
CA GLU A 362 -2.77 23.22 4.63
C GLU A 362 -3.14 21.72 4.84
N LYS A 363 -2.69 20.79 3.99
CA LYS A 363 -2.89 19.36 4.19
C LYS A 363 -2.02 18.92 5.36
N LYS A 364 -2.60 18.97 6.56
CA LYS A 364 -2.07 18.33 7.78
C LYS A 364 -1.68 16.88 7.46
N SER A 365 -0.60 16.39 8.06
CA SER A 365 -0.15 15.01 7.90
C SER A 365 -1.28 14.01 8.18
N PHE A 366 -1.19 12.79 7.64
CA PHE A 366 -2.20 11.78 7.94
C PHE A 366 -2.31 11.56 9.44
N TYR A 367 -1.17 11.53 10.13
CA TYR A 367 -1.11 11.45 11.59
C TYR A 367 -1.89 12.59 12.25
N ASP A 368 -1.60 13.84 11.92
CA ASP A 368 -2.28 15.01 12.50
C ASP A 368 -3.79 15.00 12.23
N GLY A 369 -4.20 14.56 11.03
CA GLY A 369 -5.60 14.39 10.69
C GLY A 369 -6.29 13.33 11.56
N ARG A 370 -5.62 12.21 11.82
CA ARG A 370 -6.13 11.12 12.68
C ARG A 370 -6.07 11.44 14.16
N MET A 371 -5.14 12.29 14.60
CA MET A 371 -5.04 12.70 16.00
C MET A 371 -5.98 13.87 16.31
N TYR A 372 -5.83 14.98 15.59
CA TYR A 372 -6.38 16.29 15.95
C TYR A 372 -7.37 16.88 14.92
N GLY A 373 -7.55 16.22 13.78
CA GLY A 373 -8.49 16.66 12.75
C GLY A 373 -9.95 16.65 13.24
N PRO A 374 -10.88 17.19 12.43
CA PRO A 374 -12.32 17.19 12.74
C PRO A 374 -12.91 15.79 12.98
N ASP A 375 -12.25 14.76 12.46
CA ASP A 375 -12.58 13.34 12.67
C ASP A 375 -11.54 12.57 13.49
N GLY A 376 -10.58 13.28 14.07
CA GLY A 376 -9.46 12.72 14.83
C GLY A 376 -9.87 12.15 16.19
N ILE A 377 -8.97 11.37 16.78
CA ILE A 377 -9.22 10.66 18.04
C ILE A 377 -9.49 11.64 19.19
N TYR A 378 -8.72 12.72 19.34
CA TYR A 378 -8.93 13.71 20.40
C TYR A 378 -10.29 14.39 20.27
N TYR A 379 -10.72 14.72 19.05
CA TYR A 379 -12.04 15.32 18.81
C TYR A 379 -13.17 14.38 19.26
N ARG A 380 -13.05 13.08 18.96
CA ARG A 380 -14.04 12.04 19.28
C ARG A 380 -14.07 11.67 20.76
N LEU A 381 -12.90 11.55 21.38
CA LEU A 381 -12.75 11.28 22.80
C LEU A 381 -13.24 12.48 23.62
N GLY A 382 -12.91 13.71 23.22
CA GLY A 382 -13.41 14.92 23.86
C GLY A 382 -14.94 15.02 23.79
N ASN A 383 -15.55 14.68 22.65
CA ASN A 383 -17.02 14.61 22.58
C ASN A 383 -17.61 13.53 23.48
N SER A 384 -16.91 12.42 23.68
CA SER A 384 -17.36 11.35 24.59
C SER A 384 -17.31 11.82 26.05
N ILE A 385 -16.24 12.52 26.46
CA ILE A 385 -16.13 13.17 27.78
C ILE A 385 -17.27 14.18 27.99
N LEU A 386 -17.48 15.09 27.03
CA LEU A 386 -18.52 16.11 27.12
C LEU A 386 -19.93 15.50 27.20
N GLN A 387 -20.16 14.34 26.56
CA GLN A 387 -21.41 13.60 26.69
C GLN A 387 -21.60 13.01 28.08
N GLU A 388 -20.57 12.42 28.70
CA GLU A 388 -20.67 11.92 30.07
C GLU A 388 -20.90 13.07 31.07
N LEU A 389 -20.21 14.19 30.90
CA LEU A 389 -20.41 15.39 31.72
C LEU A 389 -21.84 15.95 31.66
N LYS A 390 -22.50 15.90 30.49
CA LYS A 390 -23.92 16.29 30.37
C LYS A 390 -24.83 15.38 31.20
N LYS A 391 -24.62 14.06 31.13
CA LYS A 391 -25.41 13.08 31.87
C LYS A 391 -25.28 13.26 33.39
N GLU A 392 -24.07 13.55 33.87
CA GLU A 392 -23.84 13.87 35.29
C GLU A 392 -24.63 15.11 35.71
N ASN A 393 -24.66 16.15 34.89
CA ASN A 393 -25.36 17.39 35.22
C ASN A 393 -26.89 17.23 35.17
N ASP A 394 -27.41 16.50 34.19
CA ASP A 394 -28.85 16.22 34.06
C ASP A 394 -29.37 15.37 35.24
N SER A 395 -28.61 14.36 35.67
CA SER A 395 -28.94 13.53 36.84
C SER A 395 -28.88 14.34 38.15
N SER A 396 -27.92 15.26 38.27
CA SER A 396 -27.79 16.15 39.44
C SER A 396 -28.92 17.19 39.57
N GLN A 397 -29.65 17.50 38.50
CA GLN A 397 -30.77 18.45 38.52
C GLN A 397 -32.11 17.81 38.87
N GLN A 398 -32.27 16.49 38.74
CA GLN A 398 -33.53 15.81 39.11
C GLN A 398 -33.71 15.63 40.62
N ASP A 399 -32.64 15.68 41.41
CA ASP A 399 -32.68 15.53 42.88
C ASP A 399 -32.85 16.84 43.68
N LYS A 400 -33.07 17.98 43.01
CA LYS A 400 -33.31 19.26 43.70
C LYS A 400 -34.81 19.57 43.78
N PRO A 401 -35.44 19.64 44.97
CA PRO A 401 -36.82 20.11 45.08
C PRO A 401 -36.91 21.54 44.56
N PHE A 402 -37.89 21.78 43.68
CA PHE A 402 -38.17 23.09 43.09
C PHE A 402 -38.23 24.18 44.18
N HIS A 403 -37.22 25.04 44.21
CA HIS A 403 -37.27 26.32 44.91
C HIS A 403 -37.13 27.45 43.90
N ARG A 404 -38.19 28.26 43.83
CA ARG A 404 -38.30 29.42 42.96
C ARG A 404 -37.72 30.61 43.71
N SER A 405 -36.57 31.14 43.29
CA SER A 405 -36.23 32.55 43.51
C SER A 405 -35.17 33.05 42.54
N SER A 406 -35.16 34.36 42.40
CA SER A 406 -34.61 35.22 41.38
C SER A 406 -33.23 35.82 41.72
N VAL A 407 -32.65 36.45 40.70
CA VAL A 407 -31.63 37.53 40.69
C VAL A 407 -30.15 37.10 40.56
N SER A 408 -29.56 37.82 39.60
CA SER A 408 -28.23 37.85 39.01
C SER A 408 -27.03 37.80 39.96
N GLY A 409 -25.97 37.14 39.46
CA GLY A 409 -24.60 37.29 39.94
C GLY A 409 -24.09 36.10 40.74
N GLN A 410 -24.08 34.90 40.15
CA GLN A 410 -23.43 33.75 40.77
C GLN A 410 -22.25 33.29 39.93
N GLN A 411 -21.06 33.36 40.54
CA GLN A 411 -19.83 32.78 40.03
C GLN A 411 -20.04 31.28 39.80
N ASN A 412 -19.48 30.75 38.70
CA ASN A 412 -19.58 29.34 38.35
C ASN A 412 -19.13 28.46 39.54
N PRO A 413 -20.02 27.66 40.18
CA PRO A 413 -19.70 26.88 41.37
C PRO A 413 -18.58 25.84 41.14
N ASN A 414 -18.34 25.46 39.88
CA ASN A 414 -17.21 24.60 39.50
C ASN A 414 -15.87 25.33 39.63
N LYS A 415 -15.85 26.66 39.48
CA LYS A 415 -14.63 27.49 39.56
C LYS A 415 -14.11 27.59 40.99
N GLU A 416 -15.00 27.70 41.97
CA GLU A 416 -14.63 27.65 43.40
C GLU A 416 -14.17 26.25 43.82
N THR A 417 -14.84 25.21 43.32
CA THR A 417 -14.49 23.81 43.58
C THR A 417 -13.10 23.47 43.03
N TYR A 418 -12.82 23.87 41.79
CA TYR A 418 -11.49 23.75 41.18
C TYR A 418 -10.41 24.51 41.96
N ALA A 419 -10.68 25.76 42.38
CA ALA A 419 -9.71 26.55 43.15
C ALA A 419 -9.32 25.88 44.48
N LYS A 420 -10.28 25.27 45.18
CA LYS A 420 -10.05 24.50 46.42
C LYS A 420 -9.23 23.24 46.17
N LEU A 421 -9.59 22.44 45.17
CA LEU A 421 -8.87 21.22 44.81
C LEU A 421 -7.44 21.50 44.36
N LYS A 422 -7.24 22.57 43.59
CA LYS A 422 -5.92 23.04 43.15
C LYS A 422 -5.05 23.38 44.36
N HIS A 423 -5.58 24.17 45.29
CA HIS A 423 -4.88 24.53 46.54
C HIS A 423 -4.48 23.27 47.34
N ASP A 424 -5.43 22.35 47.58
CA ASP A 424 -5.17 21.11 48.33
C ASP A 424 -4.13 20.21 47.67
N TYR A 425 -4.10 20.16 46.34
CA TYR A 425 -3.12 19.36 45.59
C TYR A 425 -1.70 19.89 45.77
N PHE A 426 -1.51 21.21 45.66
CA PHE A 426 -0.19 21.83 45.82
C PHE A 426 0.29 21.76 47.29
N MET A 427 -0.60 21.99 48.26
CA MET A 427 -0.25 21.88 49.70
C MET A 427 0.08 20.44 50.16
N ARG A 428 -0.45 19.42 49.48
CA ARG A 428 -0.11 18.00 49.75
C ARG A 428 1.21 17.55 49.13
N LYS A 429 1.73 18.25 48.12
CA LYS A 429 3.05 17.94 47.53
C LYS A 429 4.17 18.34 48.49
N ASP A 430 4.00 19.44 49.22
CA ASP A 430 4.99 19.95 50.18
C ASP A 430 5.05 19.15 51.49
N THR A 431 4.02 18.35 51.80
CA THR A 431 3.92 17.58 53.06
C THR A 431 4.26 16.09 52.93
N ASN A 432 4.51 15.61 51.71
CA ASN A 432 4.73 14.18 51.41
C ASN A 432 6.20 13.72 51.48
N GLU A 433 7.16 14.59 51.83
CA GLU A 433 8.54 14.20 52.15
C GLU A 433 8.70 13.57 53.55
N SER A 434 7.63 13.44 54.34
CA SER A 434 7.73 12.86 55.68
C SER A 434 6.44 12.14 56.09
N ARG A 435 6.25 10.89 55.64
CA ARG A 435 5.50 9.86 56.40
C ARG A 435 5.64 8.47 55.79
N SER A 436 6.18 7.54 56.58
CA SER A 436 6.23 6.10 56.28
C SER A 436 4.82 5.47 56.30
N PRO A 437 4.55 4.43 55.50
CA PRO A 437 3.21 3.86 55.35
C PRO A 437 2.84 2.88 56.48
N PRO A 438 1.57 2.84 56.94
CA PRO A 438 1.10 1.82 57.87
C PRO A 438 0.77 0.49 57.15
N LYS A 439 1.05 -0.61 57.85
CA LYS A 439 0.90 -2.01 57.40
C LYS A 439 -0.58 -2.40 57.19
N ARG A 440 -0.87 -3.12 56.09
CA ARG A 440 -2.18 -3.73 55.80
C ARG A 440 -2.23 -5.19 56.27
N ASN A 441 -3.36 -5.60 56.85
CA ASN A 441 -3.71 -7.01 57.11
C ASN A 441 -4.47 -7.62 55.91
N PRO A 442 -4.21 -8.88 55.52
CA PRO A 442 -4.80 -9.51 54.35
C PRO A 442 -5.90 -10.52 54.72
N SER A 443 -7.16 -10.22 54.39
CA SER A 443 -8.18 -11.25 54.21
C SER A 443 -9.41 -10.67 53.52
N GLU A 444 -9.61 -10.94 52.24
CA GLU A 444 -10.92 -11.33 51.72
C GLU A 444 -10.82 -11.95 50.32
N ARG A 445 -11.61 -13.02 50.16
CA ARG A 445 -11.54 -14.08 49.14
C ARG A 445 -12.21 -13.70 47.82
N THR A 446 -11.58 -14.12 46.73
CA THR A 446 -12.15 -14.26 45.38
C THR A 446 -13.10 -15.47 45.25
N LYS A 447 -14.14 -15.34 44.42
CA LYS A 447 -14.87 -16.48 43.80
C LYS A 447 -15.22 -16.18 42.33
N PRO A 448 -15.34 -17.22 41.48
CA PRO A 448 -15.20 -17.12 40.02
C PRO A 448 -16.54 -17.05 39.28
N PHE A 449 -16.52 -16.51 38.05
CA PHE A 449 -17.67 -16.47 37.14
C PHE A 449 -17.40 -17.29 35.86
N LYS A 450 -18.42 -18.02 35.39
CA LYS A 450 -18.39 -19.02 34.31
C LYS A 450 -18.52 -18.39 32.92
N GLU A 451 -17.82 -18.98 31.94
CA GLU A 451 -17.91 -18.72 30.50
C GLU A 451 -19.24 -19.20 29.88
N SER A 452 -19.67 -18.53 28.80
CA SER A 452 -20.58 -19.13 27.81
C SER A 452 -20.37 -18.62 26.37
N PHE A 453 -20.01 -19.56 25.49
CA PHE A 453 -20.47 -19.77 24.11
C PHE A 453 -20.40 -18.68 23.00
N LYS A 454 -19.80 -17.50 23.21
CA LYS A 454 -19.42 -16.58 22.11
C LYS A 454 -17.98 -16.71 21.61
N TYR A 455 -17.16 -17.53 22.27
CA TYR A 455 -15.71 -17.63 22.02
C TYR A 455 -15.35 -18.48 20.79
N ARG A 456 -16.16 -19.48 20.40
CA ARG A 456 -15.79 -20.44 19.34
C ARG A 456 -15.79 -19.87 17.91
N ARG A 457 -16.53 -18.80 17.61
CA ARG A 457 -16.53 -18.17 16.27
C ARG A 457 -15.44 -17.09 16.11
N SER A 458 -15.04 -16.47 17.23
CA SER A 458 -13.93 -15.51 17.31
C SER A 458 -12.58 -16.20 17.13
N VAL A 459 -12.38 -17.35 17.78
CA VAL A 459 -11.12 -18.10 17.71
C VAL A 459 -10.84 -18.60 16.29
N THR A 460 -11.85 -19.05 15.52
CA THR A 460 -11.64 -19.50 14.13
C THR A 460 -11.25 -18.37 13.17
N ASN A 461 -11.72 -17.14 13.40
CA ASN A 461 -11.33 -15.98 12.58
C ASN A 461 -9.97 -15.43 13.01
N GLN A 462 -9.67 -15.45 14.32
CA GLN A 462 -8.35 -15.09 14.84
C GLN A 462 -7.28 -16.10 14.43
N VAL A 463 -7.57 -17.39 14.35
CA VAL A 463 -6.63 -18.43 13.87
C VAL A 463 -6.37 -18.27 12.37
N LYS A 464 -7.40 -18.03 11.53
CA LYS A 464 -7.19 -17.74 10.09
C LYS A 464 -6.46 -16.42 9.83
N HIS A 465 -6.63 -15.44 10.71
CA HIS A 465 -5.89 -14.17 10.66
C HIS A 465 -4.44 -14.37 11.10
N LEU A 466 -4.21 -15.12 12.18
CA LEU A 466 -2.87 -15.51 12.63
C LEU A 466 -2.14 -16.34 11.58
N GLU A 467 -2.80 -17.26 10.87
CA GLU A 467 -2.19 -18.02 9.76
C GLU A 467 -1.74 -17.11 8.60
N ARG A 468 -2.49 -16.05 8.27
CA ARG A 468 -2.10 -15.09 7.21
C ARG A 468 -1.03 -14.09 7.68
N VAL A 469 -1.10 -13.64 8.92
CA VAL A 469 -0.11 -12.73 9.49
C VAL A 469 1.21 -13.47 9.69
N THR A 470 1.18 -14.72 10.18
CA THR A 470 2.39 -15.54 10.32
C THR A 470 2.98 -15.96 8.97
N SER A 471 2.19 -16.17 7.91
CA SER A 471 2.74 -16.41 6.57
C SER A 471 3.40 -15.15 6.00
N ASN A 472 2.77 -13.98 6.13
CA ASN A 472 3.35 -12.71 5.69
C ASN A 472 4.58 -12.32 6.52
N GLU A 473 4.57 -12.51 7.84
CA GLU A 473 5.72 -12.26 8.72
C GLU A 473 6.86 -13.24 8.44
N PHE A 474 6.56 -14.50 8.10
CA PHE A 474 7.56 -15.49 7.69
C PHE A 474 8.21 -15.14 6.34
N ASP A 475 7.42 -14.68 5.38
CA ASP A 475 7.92 -14.24 4.07
C ASP A 475 8.71 -12.91 4.20
N GLN A 476 8.25 -11.97 5.02
CA GLN A 476 9.00 -10.77 5.38
C GLN A 476 10.30 -11.09 6.12
N PHE A 477 10.29 -12.06 7.04
CA PHE A 477 11.48 -12.52 7.75
C PHE A 477 12.47 -13.19 6.80
N LYS A 478 12.01 -14.05 5.89
CA LYS A 478 12.85 -14.63 4.83
C LYS A 478 13.48 -13.54 3.97
N ASN A 479 12.70 -12.58 3.51
CA ASN A 479 13.18 -11.47 2.70
C ASN A 479 14.20 -10.62 3.46
N LYS A 480 14.00 -10.37 4.76
CA LYS A 480 14.93 -9.63 5.62
C LYS A 480 16.24 -10.38 5.86
N VAL A 481 16.17 -11.66 6.27
CA VAL A 481 17.36 -12.50 6.50
C VAL A 481 18.20 -12.59 5.23
N ALA A 482 17.51 -12.72 4.10
CA ALA A 482 18.19 -12.87 2.84
C ALA A 482 18.77 -11.51 2.36
N PHE A 483 18.07 -10.38 2.59
CA PHE A 483 18.63 -9.04 2.36
C PHE A 483 19.90 -8.79 3.20
N GLU A 484 19.90 -9.20 4.47
CA GLU A 484 21.08 -9.14 5.35
C GLU A 484 22.23 -10.05 4.86
N LYS A 485 21.92 -11.16 4.19
CA LYS A 485 22.91 -12.05 3.57
C LYS A 485 23.51 -11.41 2.31
N LEU A 486 22.69 -10.81 1.47
CA LEU A 486 23.14 -10.09 0.27
C LEU A 486 24.01 -8.88 0.63
N GLN A 487 23.67 -8.12 1.67
CA GLN A 487 24.49 -7.03 2.18
C GLN A 487 25.90 -7.52 2.56
N ARG A 488 26.00 -8.68 3.25
CA ARG A 488 27.28 -9.28 3.62
C ARG A 488 28.07 -9.80 2.42
N GLU A 489 27.41 -10.39 1.43
CA GLU A 489 28.04 -10.87 0.20
C GLU A 489 28.58 -9.72 -0.65
N ILE A 490 27.84 -8.61 -0.75
CA ILE A 490 28.30 -7.39 -1.41
C ILE A 490 29.50 -6.79 -0.67
N GLU A 491 29.47 -6.77 0.66
CA GLU A 491 30.58 -6.28 1.49
C GLU A 491 31.83 -7.17 1.34
N GLN A 492 31.66 -8.49 1.30
CA GLN A 492 32.75 -9.44 1.03
C GLN A 492 33.32 -9.34 -0.39
N ALA A 493 32.46 -9.13 -1.40
CA ALA A 493 32.89 -8.93 -2.77
C ALA A 493 33.69 -7.63 -2.93
N LYS A 494 33.27 -6.55 -2.25
CA LYS A 494 34.03 -5.29 -2.19
C LYS A 494 35.39 -5.46 -1.51
N MET A 495 35.44 -6.16 -0.37
CA MET A 495 36.70 -6.46 0.31
C MET A 495 37.63 -7.33 -0.54
N SER A 496 37.08 -8.25 -1.33
CA SER A 496 37.88 -9.11 -2.23
C SER A 496 38.44 -8.32 -3.42
N GLN A 497 37.64 -7.42 -4.01
CA GLN A 497 38.12 -6.51 -5.06
C GLN A 497 39.18 -5.51 -4.56
N GLU A 498 39.08 -5.04 -3.32
CA GLU A 498 40.12 -4.21 -2.71
C GLU A 498 41.41 -5.01 -2.42
N SER A 499 41.32 -6.31 -2.13
CA SER A 499 42.50 -7.16 -1.93
C SER A 499 43.23 -7.54 -3.23
N ASP A 500 42.51 -7.64 -4.34
CA ASP A 500 43.06 -7.92 -5.68
C ASP A 500 43.73 -6.68 -6.32
N LEU A 501 43.51 -5.48 -5.75
CA LEU A 501 44.16 -4.23 -6.17
C LEU A 501 45.50 -3.97 -5.46
N PHE A 502 45.86 -4.80 -4.47
CA PHE A 502 47.08 -4.66 -3.66
C PHE A 502 48.04 -5.87 -3.71
N ASN A 503 47.75 -6.87 -4.54
CA ASN A 503 48.68 -7.92 -4.96
C ASN A 503 48.99 -7.78 -6.45
#